data_AF-A0A7S0LMF9-F1
#
_entry.id   AF-A0A7S0LMF9-F1
#
_cell.length_a   1.000
_cell.length_b   1.000
_cell.length_c   1.000
_cell.angle_alpha   90.00
_cell.angle_beta   90.00
_cell.angle_gamma   90.00
#
_symmetry.space_group_name_H-M   'P 1'
#
loop_
_entity.id
_entity.type
_entity.pdbx_description
1 polymer ?
#
loop_
_entity_poly.entity_id
_entity_poly.type
_entity_poly.pdbx_seq_one_letter_code
_entity_poly.pdbx_strand_id
1 'polypeptide(L)'
;VGSHNGIKTSRAPMTEYWVSQAKHWCEYCKIFINGSKPSIAFHENGRKHKETVEFFLREMRKRGREKRADQHELDKEIAKIERTAKAAFEQKDGGRGERANQAPVTGDRASRLAELERKITEAKLLSRGGGGGGGGGGGVDALPPGWRMLSNPDGKVYYMNESTGEMSWDKP
;
A
#
# COMPACT_ATOMS: atom_id res chain seq x y z
N VAL A 1 -8.58 80.39 -35.54
CA VAL A 1 -8.10 80.79 -34.19
C VAL A 1 -9.11 80.24 -33.19
N GLY A 2 -8.91 79.11 -32.53
CA GLY A 2 -7.88 78.81 -31.54
C GLY A 2 -8.63 78.23 -30.33
N SER A 3 -8.29 76.99 -29.94
CA SER A 3 -8.80 76.18 -28.82
C SER A 3 -9.10 76.94 -27.54
N HIS A 4 -9.99 76.40 -26.68
CA HIS A 4 -9.63 76.10 -25.28
C HIS A 4 -10.52 74.99 -24.66
N ASN A 5 -9.90 73.81 -24.52
CA ASN A 5 -9.90 72.90 -23.37
C ASN A 5 -11.22 72.49 -22.69
N GLY A 6 -11.87 71.48 -23.26
CA GLY A 6 -12.67 70.52 -22.49
C GLY A 6 -11.77 69.45 -21.87
N ILE A 7 -11.67 69.43 -20.54
CA ILE A 7 -10.98 68.39 -19.77
C ILE A 7 -11.68 67.06 -20.03
N LYS A 8 -11.09 66.23 -20.90
CA LYS A 8 -11.51 64.84 -21.08
C LYS A 8 -10.89 64.03 -19.94
N THR A 9 -11.65 63.81 -18.88
CA THR A 9 -11.31 62.79 -17.88
C THR A 9 -11.36 61.43 -18.58
N SER A 10 -10.21 60.94 -19.05
CA SER A 10 -10.06 59.57 -19.53
C SER A 10 -10.36 58.61 -18.38
N ARG A 11 -11.49 57.92 -18.46
CA ARG A 11 -11.84 56.82 -17.56
C ARG A 11 -10.74 55.76 -17.70
N ALA A 12 -9.99 55.51 -16.63
CA ALA A 12 -8.99 54.45 -16.60
C ALA A 12 -9.63 53.11 -17.00
N PRO A 13 -8.99 52.29 -17.85
CA PRO A 13 -9.48 50.93 -18.08
C PRO A 13 -9.35 50.15 -16.77
N MET A 14 -10.46 49.57 -16.31
CA MET A 14 -10.42 48.58 -15.23
C MET A 14 -9.46 47.48 -15.68
N THR A 15 -8.36 47.29 -14.96
CA THR A 15 -7.41 46.20 -15.20
C THR A 15 -8.19 44.90 -15.31
N GLU A 16 -8.20 44.28 -16.49
CA GLU A 16 -8.91 43.03 -16.72
C GLU A 16 -8.35 41.95 -15.79
N TYR A 17 -9.19 41.48 -14.88
CA TYR A 17 -8.87 40.39 -13.96
C TYR A 17 -8.87 39.08 -14.76
N TRP A 18 -7.68 38.62 -15.16
CA TRP A 18 -7.53 37.30 -15.74
C TRP A 18 -7.75 36.24 -14.66
N VAL A 19 -8.96 35.69 -14.60
CA VAL A 19 -9.23 34.45 -13.88
C VAL A 19 -8.80 33.30 -14.77
N SER A 20 -7.76 32.57 -14.38
CA SER A 20 -7.42 31.33 -15.07
C SER A 20 -8.54 30.31 -14.88
N GLN A 21 -8.86 29.54 -15.93
CA GLN A 21 -9.81 28.45 -15.78
C GLN A 21 -9.23 27.38 -14.85
N ALA A 22 -10.00 27.01 -13.82
CA ALA A 22 -9.58 25.99 -12.86
C ALA A 22 -9.36 24.64 -13.57
N LYS A 23 -8.24 23.97 -13.30
CA LYS A 23 -7.93 22.68 -13.93
C LYS A 23 -8.91 21.60 -13.48
N HIS A 24 -9.25 20.68 -14.37
CA HIS A 24 -10.12 19.54 -14.09
C HIS A 24 -9.29 18.30 -13.75
N TRP A 25 -9.64 17.59 -12.68
CA TRP A 25 -9.02 16.33 -12.28
C TRP A 25 -9.88 15.15 -12.72
N CYS A 26 -9.31 14.22 -13.49
CA CYS A 26 -9.99 12.99 -13.87
C CYS A 26 -9.65 11.85 -12.90
N GLU A 27 -10.66 11.24 -12.28
CA GLU A 27 -10.47 10.15 -11.30
C GLU A 27 -9.94 8.85 -11.91
N TYR A 28 -10.38 8.51 -13.12
CA TYR A 28 -9.96 7.27 -13.80
C TYR A 28 -8.55 7.37 -14.40
N CYS A 29 -8.24 8.49 -15.08
CA CYS A 29 -6.95 8.70 -15.73
C CYS A 29 -5.88 9.30 -14.81
N LYS A 30 -6.25 9.85 -13.64
CA LYS A 30 -5.36 10.47 -12.65
C LYS A 30 -4.45 11.56 -13.24
N ILE A 31 -5.02 12.39 -14.11
CA ILE A 31 -4.34 13.53 -14.73
C ILE A 31 -5.15 14.81 -14.58
N PHE A 32 -4.44 15.95 -14.56
CA PHE A 32 -5.04 17.27 -14.64
C PHE A 32 -5.19 17.71 -16.09
N ILE A 33 -6.36 18.25 -16.41
CA ILE A 33 -6.79 18.66 -17.74
C ILE A 33 -7.20 20.13 -17.68
N ASN A 34 -7.19 20.81 -18.82
CA ASN A 34 -7.76 22.15 -18.90
C ASN A 34 -9.24 22.11 -18.47
N GLY A 35 -9.66 23.08 -17.66
CA GLY A 35 -11.02 23.17 -17.12
C GLY A 35 -12.11 23.55 -18.11
N SER A 36 -11.75 23.84 -19.36
CA SER A 36 -12.73 24.20 -20.37
C SER A 36 -13.63 23.00 -20.67
N LYS A 37 -14.95 23.21 -20.67
CA LYS A 37 -15.95 22.15 -20.92
C LYS A 37 -15.66 21.31 -22.18
N PRO A 38 -15.24 21.91 -23.33
CA PRO A 38 -14.89 21.11 -24.50
C PRO A 38 -13.65 20.23 -24.30
N SER A 39 -12.66 20.69 -23.52
CA SER A 39 -11.45 19.90 -23.22
C SER A 39 -11.76 18.72 -22.32
N ILE A 40 -12.65 18.89 -21.35
CA ILE A 40 -13.12 17.82 -20.47
C ILE A 40 -13.88 16.78 -21.29
N ALA A 41 -14.84 17.23 -22.12
CA ALA A 41 -15.61 16.34 -22.98
C ALA A 41 -14.71 15.56 -23.97
N PHE A 42 -13.72 16.21 -24.58
CA PHE A 42 -12.78 15.50 -25.47
C PHE A 42 -11.97 14.44 -24.72
N HIS A 43 -11.57 14.72 -23.48
CA HIS A 43 -10.88 13.73 -22.66
C HIS A 43 -11.77 12.55 -22.29
N GLU A 44 -12.96 12.81 -21.74
CA GLU A 44 -13.93 11.79 -21.32
C GLU A 44 -14.40 10.92 -22.51
N ASN A 45 -14.59 11.54 -23.67
CA ASN A 45 -14.95 10.84 -24.89
C ASN A 45 -13.76 10.15 -25.58
N GLY A 46 -12.54 10.46 -25.17
CA GLY A 46 -11.30 9.92 -25.72
C GLY A 46 -11.16 8.42 -25.49
N ARG A 47 -10.52 7.73 -26.44
CA ARG A 47 -10.33 6.26 -26.39
C ARG A 47 -9.60 5.81 -25.12
N LYS A 48 -8.49 6.49 -24.78
CA LYS A 48 -7.69 6.17 -23.59
C LYS A 48 -8.50 6.25 -22.29
N HIS A 49 -9.36 7.26 -22.16
CA HIS A 49 -10.21 7.40 -20.98
C HIS A 49 -11.21 6.24 -20.91
N LYS A 50 -11.94 5.99 -22.00
CA LYS A 50 -12.93 4.89 -22.07
C LYS A 50 -12.32 3.52 -21.81
N GLU A 51 -11.18 3.21 -22.41
CA GLU A 51 -10.47 1.94 -22.20
C GLU A 51 -10.02 1.79 -20.74
N THR A 52 -9.52 2.87 -20.12
CA THR A 52 -9.13 2.88 -18.71
C THR A 52 -10.33 2.67 -17.78
N VAL A 53 -11.44 3.37 -18.04
CA VAL A 53 -12.69 3.23 -17.29
C VAL A 53 -13.21 1.80 -17.40
N GLU A 54 -13.25 1.24 -18.60
CA GLU A 54 -13.74 -0.10 -18.85
C GLU A 54 -12.86 -1.15 -18.16
N PHE A 55 -11.53 -0.99 -18.21
CA PHE A 55 -10.59 -1.82 -17.46
C PHE A 55 -10.85 -1.73 -15.96
N PHE A 56 -10.96 -0.51 -15.41
CA PHE A 56 -11.22 -0.29 -13.98
C PHE A 56 -12.53 -0.94 -13.52
N LEU A 57 -13.61 -0.82 -14.30
CA LEU A 57 -14.90 -1.45 -13.99
C LEU A 57 -14.84 -2.98 -14.07
N ARG A 58 -14.10 -3.54 -15.04
CA ARG A 58 -13.88 -4.99 -15.13
C ARG A 58 -13.07 -5.50 -13.94
N GLU A 59 -12.01 -4.80 -13.58
CA GLU A 59 -11.13 -5.15 -12.47
C GLU A 59 -11.87 -5.07 -11.13
N MET A 60 -12.66 -4.02 -10.89
CA MET A 60 -13.50 -3.90 -9.69
C MET A 60 -14.47 -5.07 -9.53
N ARG A 61 -15.11 -5.52 -10.63
CA ARG A 61 -15.99 -6.70 -10.60
C ARG A 61 -15.23 -8.00 -10.33
N LYS A 62 -14.06 -8.16 -10.95
CA LYS A 62 -13.20 -9.34 -10.74
C LYS A 62 -12.73 -9.43 -9.29
N ARG A 63 -12.15 -8.34 -8.77
CA ARG A 63 -11.73 -8.21 -7.37
C ARG A 63 -12.87 -8.46 -6.39
N GLY A 64 -14.09 -8.02 -6.71
CA GLY A 64 -15.27 -8.31 -5.91
C GLY A 64 -15.64 -9.79 -5.87
N ARG A 65 -15.46 -10.53 -6.98
CA ARG A 65 -15.67 -11.99 -7.01
C ARG A 65 -14.59 -12.74 -6.25
N GLU A 66 -13.32 -12.41 -6.48
CA GLU A 66 -12.17 -13.02 -5.79
C GLU A 66 -12.29 -12.84 -4.28
N LYS A 67 -12.56 -11.62 -3.81
CA LYS A 67 -12.76 -11.36 -2.37
C LYS A 67 -13.89 -12.19 -1.75
N ARG A 68 -15.00 -12.41 -2.48
CA ARG A 68 -16.09 -13.28 -1.99
C ARG A 68 -15.71 -14.75 -1.96
N ALA A 69 -14.93 -15.20 -2.95
CA ALA A 69 -14.41 -16.57 -2.99
C ALA A 69 -13.42 -16.80 -1.84
N ASP A 70 -12.46 -15.90 -1.64
CA ASP A 70 -11.50 -15.93 -0.55
C ASP A 70 -12.21 -15.91 0.81
N GLN A 71 -13.18 -15.00 0.98
CA GLN A 71 -13.98 -14.93 2.20
C GLN A 71 -14.74 -16.24 2.45
N HIS A 72 -15.32 -16.84 1.42
CA HIS A 72 -16.03 -18.11 1.53
C HIS A 72 -15.10 -19.28 1.89
N GLU A 73 -13.87 -19.32 1.38
CA GLU A 73 -12.90 -20.32 1.80
C GLU A 73 -12.47 -20.10 3.26
N LEU A 74 -12.19 -18.86 3.67
CA LEU A 74 -11.89 -18.53 5.06
C LEU A 74 -13.05 -18.91 6.00
N ASP A 75 -14.29 -18.61 5.61
CA ASP A 75 -15.48 -18.94 6.39
C ASP A 75 -15.65 -20.46 6.55
N LYS A 76 -15.32 -21.26 5.52
CA LYS A 76 -15.31 -22.73 5.63
C LYS A 76 -14.22 -23.22 6.59
N GLU A 77 -13.03 -22.64 6.53
CA GLU A 77 -11.93 -22.99 7.44
C GLU A 77 -12.29 -22.68 8.89
N ILE A 78 -12.84 -21.48 9.14
CA ILE A 78 -13.33 -21.06 10.45
C ILE A 78 -14.42 -22.04 10.94
N ALA A 79 -15.41 -22.38 10.12
CA ALA A 79 -16.46 -23.33 10.49
C ALA A 79 -15.92 -24.73 10.84
N LYS A 80 -14.85 -25.18 10.18
CA LYS A 80 -14.18 -26.44 10.50
C LYS A 80 -13.47 -26.37 11.85
N ILE A 81 -12.78 -25.26 12.13
CA ILE A 81 -12.12 -25.00 13.42
C ILE A 81 -13.18 -24.99 14.53
N GLU A 82 -14.27 -24.25 14.36
CA GLU A 82 -15.36 -24.16 15.33
C GLU A 82 -16.00 -25.52 15.61
N ARG A 83 -16.29 -26.31 14.57
CA ARG A 83 -16.83 -27.67 14.73
C ARG A 83 -15.87 -28.56 15.52
N THR A 84 -14.58 -28.51 15.21
CA THR A 84 -13.56 -29.33 15.88
C THR A 84 -13.39 -28.91 17.34
N ALA A 85 -13.34 -27.60 17.59
CA ALA A 85 -13.25 -27.04 18.93
C ALA A 85 -14.48 -27.42 19.77
N LYS A 86 -15.68 -27.34 19.20
CA LYS A 86 -16.92 -27.74 19.86
C LYS A 86 -16.95 -29.23 20.18
N ALA A 87 -16.57 -30.10 19.24
CA ALA A 87 -16.52 -31.54 19.47
C ALA A 87 -15.50 -31.92 20.56
N ALA A 88 -14.33 -31.28 20.59
CA ALA A 88 -13.34 -31.50 21.65
C ALA A 88 -13.83 -31.01 23.02
N PHE A 89 -14.63 -29.94 23.05
CA PHE A 89 -15.27 -29.44 24.27
C PHE A 89 -16.31 -30.45 24.79
N GLU A 90 -17.21 -30.91 23.91
CA GLU A 90 -18.25 -31.90 24.25
C GLU A 90 -17.67 -33.24 24.72
N GLN A 91 -16.56 -33.70 24.12
CA GLN A 91 -15.86 -34.91 24.56
C GLN A 91 -15.27 -34.76 25.98
N LYS A 92 -14.86 -33.56 26.37
CA LYS A 92 -14.23 -33.29 27.67
C LYS A 92 -15.27 -33.15 28.80
N ASP A 93 -16.51 -32.77 28.50
CA ASP A 93 -17.60 -32.71 29.47
C ASP A 93 -18.22 -34.10 29.77
N GLY A 94 -18.01 -35.10 28.90
CA GLY A 94 -18.55 -36.46 29.06
C GLY A 94 -17.73 -37.42 29.94
N GLY A 95 -16.53 -37.04 30.39
CA GLY A 95 -15.67 -37.92 31.18
C GLY A 95 -14.53 -37.15 31.81
N ARG A 96 -14.55 -37.01 33.13
CA ARG A 96 -13.44 -36.44 33.89
C ARG A 96 -12.23 -37.37 33.81
N GLY A 97 -11.36 -37.14 32.83
CA GLY A 97 -9.96 -37.57 32.88
C GLY A 97 -9.42 -38.20 31.59
N GLU A 98 -8.77 -37.39 30.76
CA GLU A 98 -7.49 -37.78 30.15
C GLU A 98 -6.75 -36.51 29.65
N ARG A 99 -5.79 -36.02 30.44
CA ARG A 99 -4.86 -34.95 30.02
C ARG A 99 -3.73 -35.58 29.21
N ALA A 100 -3.95 -35.87 27.92
CA ALA A 100 -2.91 -36.44 27.06
C ALA A 100 -2.28 -35.44 26.06
N ASN A 101 -2.60 -34.14 26.15
CA ASN A 101 -1.88 -33.11 25.37
C ASN A 101 -1.71 -31.76 26.09
N GLN A 102 -1.83 -31.77 27.42
CA GLN A 102 -1.33 -30.67 28.24
C GLN A 102 -0.03 -31.15 28.86
N ALA A 103 1.10 -30.63 28.39
CA ALA A 103 2.35 -30.72 29.14
C ALA A 103 2.05 -30.35 30.61
N PRO A 104 2.66 -31.04 31.59
CA PRO A 104 2.43 -30.73 33.00
C PRO A 104 2.70 -29.24 33.20
N VAL A 105 1.62 -28.51 33.50
CA VAL A 105 1.65 -27.08 33.81
C VAL A 105 2.23 -27.01 35.23
N THR A 106 3.53 -27.22 35.36
CA THR A 106 4.34 -27.10 36.59
C THR A 106 5.13 -25.78 36.53
N GLY A 107 5.43 -25.19 37.70
CA GLY A 107 6.07 -23.87 37.81
C GLY A 107 5.09 -22.68 37.90
N ASP A 108 5.56 -21.52 38.33
CA ASP A 108 4.72 -20.31 38.33
C ASP A 108 4.54 -19.76 36.89
N ARG A 109 3.53 -18.92 36.69
CA ARG A 109 3.20 -18.39 35.36
C ARG A 109 4.36 -17.58 34.75
N ALA A 110 5.16 -16.89 35.56
CA ALA A 110 6.28 -16.07 35.09
C ALA A 110 7.43 -16.94 34.58
N SER A 111 7.80 -18.02 35.29
CA SER A 111 8.83 -18.95 34.82
C SER A 111 8.50 -19.58 33.47
N ARG A 112 7.22 -19.86 33.21
CA ARG A 112 6.78 -20.39 31.90
C ARG A 112 6.86 -19.36 30.79
N LEU A 113 6.53 -18.11 31.08
CA LEU A 113 6.64 -17.01 30.11
C LEU A 113 8.10 -16.77 29.75
N ALA A 114 9.01 -16.76 30.73
CA ALA A 114 10.44 -16.61 30.50
C ALA A 114 11.02 -17.75 29.63
N GLU A 115 10.60 -18.99 29.87
CA GLU A 115 11.02 -20.13 29.05
C GLU A 115 10.47 -20.04 27.61
N LEU A 116 9.21 -19.61 27.43
CA LEU A 116 8.62 -19.37 26.12
C LEU A 116 9.32 -18.24 25.37
N GLU A 117 9.65 -17.15 26.03
CA GLU A 117 10.40 -16.02 25.47
C GLU A 117 11.80 -16.46 25.01
N ARG A 118 12.47 -17.31 25.79
CA ARG A 118 13.76 -17.90 25.43
C ARG A 118 13.66 -18.75 24.16
N LYS A 119 12.66 -19.64 24.09
CA LYS A 119 12.42 -20.50 22.91
C LYS A 119 12.06 -19.71 21.66
N ILE A 120 11.25 -18.66 21.79
CA ILE A 120 10.91 -17.77 20.67
C ILE A 120 12.16 -17.04 20.17
N THR A 121 13.02 -16.60 21.10
CA THR A 121 14.28 -15.93 20.75
C THR A 121 15.22 -16.89 20.04
N GLU A 122 15.38 -18.11 20.54
CA GLU A 122 16.18 -19.17 19.91
C GLU A 122 15.65 -19.53 18.51
N ALA A 123 14.34 -19.73 18.35
CA ALA A 123 13.74 -20.01 17.05
C ALA A 123 13.93 -18.86 16.05
N LYS A 124 13.87 -17.60 16.51
CA LYS A 124 14.19 -16.43 15.68
C LYS A 124 15.66 -16.38 15.27
N LEU A 125 16.58 -16.82 16.13
CA LEU A 125 18.01 -16.91 15.80
C LEU A 125 18.29 -18.04 14.80
N LEU A 126 17.66 -19.20 14.97
CA LEU A 126 17.76 -20.34 14.05
C LEU A 126 17.14 -20.03 12.69
N SER A 127 15.97 -19.37 12.67
CA SER A 127 15.30 -18.97 11.43
C SER A 127 16.00 -17.80 10.71
N ARG A 128 16.93 -17.10 11.36
CA ARG A 128 17.84 -16.13 10.71
C ARG A 128 18.95 -16.85 9.92
N GLY A 129 19.19 -18.13 10.17
CA GLY A 129 20.31 -18.90 9.61
C GLY A 129 19.97 -19.86 8.46
N GLY A 130 18.72 -19.97 8.00
CA GLY A 130 18.34 -20.97 7.00
C GLY A 130 17.21 -20.55 6.07
N GLY A 131 17.57 -20.13 4.84
CA GLY A 131 16.61 -19.92 3.77
C GLY A 131 17.20 -19.21 2.55
N GLY A 132 17.98 -19.94 1.75
CA GLY A 132 18.44 -19.51 0.42
C GLY A 132 18.00 -20.48 -0.68
N GLY A 133 17.57 -19.90 -1.81
CA GLY A 133 17.48 -20.52 -3.16
C GLY A 133 16.10 -20.36 -3.81
N GLY A 134 15.90 -19.69 -4.94
CA GLY A 134 16.78 -19.03 -5.92
C GLY A 134 15.91 -18.20 -6.89
N GLY A 135 16.41 -17.44 -7.87
CA GLY A 135 17.77 -17.17 -8.32
C GLY A 135 17.76 -16.03 -9.35
N GLY A 136 18.95 -15.58 -9.75
CA GLY A 136 19.13 -14.77 -10.97
C GLY A 136 20.05 -13.55 -10.83
N GLY A 137 21.37 -13.78 -10.81
CA GLY A 137 22.32 -12.95 -11.55
C GLY A 137 22.98 -11.74 -10.86
N GLY A 138 24.22 -11.95 -10.40
CA GLY A 138 25.32 -11.02 -10.65
C GLY A 138 25.74 -10.05 -9.54
N GLY A 139 26.98 -10.21 -9.07
CA GLY A 139 27.80 -9.09 -8.58
C GLY A 139 27.67 -8.74 -7.11
N VAL A 140 28.65 -9.19 -6.33
CA VAL A 140 28.89 -8.77 -4.94
C VAL A 140 29.32 -7.31 -4.90
N ASP A 141 28.49 -6.44 -4.35
CA ASP A 141 28.94 -5.11 -3.95
C ASP A 141 28.21 -4.73 -2.65
N ALA A 142 28.77 -5.15 -1.52
CA ALA A 142 28.29 -4.75 -0.20
C ALA A 142 28.41 -3.23 -0.07
N LEU A 143 27.29 -2.53 0.11
CA LEU A 143 27.28 -1.09 0.34
C LEU A 143 27.96 -0.80 1.70
N PRO A 144 28.63 0.36 1.86
CA PRO A 144 29.18 0.76 3.14
C PRO A 144 28.11 0.78 4.25
N PRO A 145 28.47 0.55 5.52
CA PRO A 145 27.52 0.57 6.63
C PRO A 145 26.69 1.86 6.66
N GLY A 146 25.37 1.72 6.76
CA GLY A 146 24.44 2.85 6.77
C GLY A 146 23.87 3.22 5.40
N TRP A 147 24.38 2.65 4.30
CA TRP A 147 23.82 2.86 2.97
C TRP A 147 22.83 1.76 2.58
N ARG A 148 21.67 2.18 2.10
CA ARG A 148 20.59 1.29 1.64
C ARG A 148 20.29 1.56 0.16
N MET A 149 20.15 0.48 -0.60
CA MET A 149 19.68 0.51 -1.97
C MET A 149 18.14 0.51 -1.98
N LEU A 150 17.54 1.48 -2.65
CA LEU A 150 16.10 1.64 -2.78
C LEU A 150 15.71 1.77 -4.25
N SER A 151 14.51 1.32 -4.60
CA SER A 151 13.93 1.51 -5.93
C SER A 151 12.78 2.51 -5.88
N ASN A 152 12.78 3.48 -6.79
CA ASN A 152 11.65 4.36 -7.00
C ASN A 152 10.50 3.60 -7.70
N PRO A 153 9.25 4.11 -7.61
CA PRO A 153 8.11 3.55 -8.34
C PRO A 153 8.31 3.44 -9.85
N ASP A 154 9.20 4.26 -10.42
CA ASP A 154 9.61 4.22 -11.83
C ASP A 154 10.64 3.12 -12.15
N GLY A 155 11.01 2.28 -11.17
CA GLY A 155 11.96 1.18 -11.31
C GLY A 155 13.44 1.56 -11.27
N LYS A 156 13.77 2.84 -11.05
CA LYS A 156 15.16 3.31 -10.94
C LYS A 156 15.71 3.08 -9.54
N VAL A 157 16.95 2.59 -9.46
CA VAL A 157 17.66 2.37 -8.19
C VAL A 157 18.37 3.66 -7.75
N TYR A 158 18.31 3.95 -6.46
CA TYR A 158 19.06 5.01 -5.80
C TYR A 158 19.58 4.53 -4.44
N TYR A 159 20.59 5.19 -3.92
CA TYR A 159 21.26 4.87 -2.65
C TYR A 159 20.94 5.95 -1.63
N MET A 160 20.49 5.55 -0.44
CA MET A 160 20.22 6.46 0.67
C MET A 160 21.06 6.08 1.88
N ASN A 161 21.74 7.05 2.47
CA ASN A 161 22.44 6.87 3.73
C ASN A 161 21.49 7.15 4.90
N GLU A 162 21.19 6.13 5.71
CA GLU A 162 20.29 6.25 6.87
C GLU A 162 20.89 7.07 8.01
N SER A 163 22.23 7.22 8.05
CA SER A 163 22.91 7.97 9.10
C SER A 163 22.98 9.48 8.83
N THR A 164 23.11 9.88 7.56
CA THR A 164 23.23 11.29 7.15
C THR A 164 21.98 11.83 6.45
N GLY A 165 21.10 10.96 5.97
CA GLY A 165 19.93 11.32 5.15
C GLY A 165 20.29 11.67 3.70
N GLU A 166 21.52 11.43 3.26
CA GLU A 166 21.99 11.74 1.91
C GLU A 166 21.44 10.74 0.88
N MET A 167 21.14 11.24 -0.32
CA MET A 167 20.70 10.44 -1.46
C MET A 167 21.68 10.58 -2.63
N SER A 168 22.06 9.46 -3.23
CA SER A 168 22.96 9.39 -4.38
C SER A 168 22.40 8.46 -5.46
N TRP A 169 22.59 8.82 -6.72
CA TRP A 169 22.27 7.97 -7.87
C TRP A 169 23.43 7.04 -8.24
N ASP A 170 24.65 7.38 -7.81
CA ASP A 170 25.85 6.56 -7.95
C ASP A 170 26.11 5.78 -6.67
N LYS A 171 26.66 4.57 -6.82
CA LYS A 171 27.01 3.72 -5.69
C LYS A 171 28.19 4.34 -4.92
N PRO A 172 28.05 4.60 -3.62
CA PRO A 172 29.13 5.08 -2.77
C PRO A 172 30.13 3.98 -2.41
#